data_AF-A0A970EQY9-F1
#
_entry.id   AF-A0A970EQY9-F1
#
_cell.length_a   1.000
_cell.length_b   1.000
_cell.length_c   1.000
_cell.angle_alpha   90.00
_cell.angle_beta   90.00
_cell.angle_gamma   90.00
#
_symmetry.space_group_name_H-M   'P 1'
#
loop_
_entity.id
_entity.type
_entity.pdbx_description
1 polymer ?
#
loop_
_entity_poly.entity_id
_entity_poly.type
_entity_poly.pdbx_seq_one_letter_code
_entity_poly.pdbx_strand_id
1 'polypeptide(L)'
;MKHNQDPFPEFLQNLEQHQMVGDDSQKVLLAVSGGPDSMALLHLFFRWNPSRIGVWHLNHGFRPAAAAEAEMVRRYCQDLGVPVQICCFDVTAFIRQERESKQQGARRIRYQLLEEYARDRGYDRIALGHHADDQAETILMHFLRGSGLSGLKGMLPKRGMYIRPLLTLSKEVLVQYCVHHSIPFAIDESNVETVYLRNKVRHELIPLLEKEYNPGLRQHLLHLSEIVQAEDAELESSAERIAGQYAVVHGQQVVFPRKVFAALSPALQRRVLRRLWALHRGNLRRLEFEHAERWRWLILSGRAFELELPQTWAAGTTNHIYVGEFELQAWESAVLPIPGEVEAGSCVIRAEVFSAKALPPCPDNSEDFALAALAPPLVVRPRQEGDRMVPFGGSSPKKVSRLMVDAHVPRSLRDYLPVVCDQADILWIPEVKRAEKGRLSAATEQVVRLTCGLRQTCR
;
A
#
# COMPACT_ATOMS: atom_id res chain seq x y z
N MET A 1 36.08 -27.22 0.83
CA MET A 1 36.09 -27.39 2.30
C MET A 1 35.32 -26.24 2.99
N LYS A 2 34.00 -26.17 2.84
CA LYS A 2 33.11 -25.27 3.62
C LYS A 2 31.90 -26.05 4.17
N HIS A 3 32.12 -27.28 4.60
CA HIS A 3 31.08 -28.12 5.22
C HIS A 3 31.44 -28.38 6.68
N ASN A 4 31.17 -27.41 7.56
CA ASN A 4 30.89 -27.61 8.99
C ASN A 4 30.62 -26.27 9.72
N GLN A 5 29.81 -25.38 9.14
CA GLN A 5 29.48 -24.13 9.86
C GLN A 5 28.18 -24.32 10.63
N ASP A 6 28.28 -24.31 11.96
CA ASP A 6 27.15 -24.17 12.86
C ASP A 6 26.33 -22.94 12.41
N PRO A 7 25.03 -23.08 12.07
CA PRO A 7 24.18 -21.99 11.60
C PRO A 7 23.81 -20.99 12.71
N PHE A 8 24.17 -21.25 13.96
CA PHE A 8 23.78 -20.40 15.09
C PHE A 8 24.26 -18.95 15.01
N PRO A 9 25.51 -18.62 14.63
CA PRO A 9 25.93 -17.22 14.48
C PRO A 9 25.13 -16.47 13.42
N GLU A 10 24.85 -17.11 12.27
CA GLU A 10 24.03 -16.52 11.21
C GLU A 10 22.57 -16.36 11.64
N PHE A 11 22.03 -17.33 12.39
CA PHE A 11 20.71 -17.22 13.00
C PHE A 11 20.61 -16.03 13.97
N LEU A 12 21.61 -15.81 14.83
CA LEU A 12 21.64 -14.65 15.73
C LEU A 12 21.72 -13.34 14.94
N GLN A 13 22.59 -13.28 13.93
CA GLN A 13 22.68 -12.12 13.03
C GLN A 13 21.33 -11.81 12.38
N ASN A 14 20.60 -12.81 11.90
CA ASN A 14 19.28 -12.63 11.31
C ASN A 14 18.25 -12.08 12.30
N LEU A 15 18.26 -12.54 13.55
CA LEU A 15 17.37 -12.02 14.59
C LEU A 15 17.64 -10.53 14.85
N GLU A 16 18.91 -10.14 14.95
CA GLU A 16 19.35 -8.78 15.25
C GLU A 16 19.13 -7.83 14.06
N GLN A 17 19.65 -8.19 12.87
CA GLN A 17 19.61 -7.35 11.67
C GLN A 17 18.17 -6.98 11.27
N HIS A 18 17.22 -7.90 11.45
CA HIS A 18 15.82 -7.69 11.11
C HIS A 18 14.95 -7.33 12.33
N GLN A 19 15.56 -7.10 13.49
CA GLN A 19 14.87 -6.76 14.75
C GLN A 19 13.69 -7.70 15.00
N MET A 20 13.88 -9.00 14.77
CA MET A 20 12.78 -9.99 14.75
C MET A 20 12.10 -10.10 16.11
N VAL A 21 12.92 -10.06 17.16
CA VAL A 21 12.49 -10.00 18.56
C VAL A 21 13.04 -8.70 19.15
N GLY A 22 12.19 -7.98 19.88
CA GLY A 22 12.49 -6.70 20.50
C GLY A 22 13.18 -6.88 21.85
N ASP A 23 12.61 -6.27 22.89
CA ASP A 23 13.12 -6.35 24.26
C ASP A 23 13.14 -7.79 24.81
N ASP A 24 13.79 -7.97 25.97
CA ASP A 24 13.95 -9.27 26.62
C ASP A 24 12.66 -9.88 27.18
N SER A 25 11.56 -9.13 27.20
CA SER A 25 10.26 -9.63 27.65
C SER A 25 9.50 -10.37 26.55
N GLN A 26 9.83 -10.12 25.27
CA GLN A 26 9.09 -10.70 24.15
C GLN A 26 9.24 -12.23 24.08
N LYS A 27 8.11 -12.91 23.90
CA LYS A 27 8.04 -14.37 23.75
C LYS A 27 7.77 -14.78 22.31
N VAL A 28 8.35 -15.90 21.91
CA VAL A 28 8.27 -16.42 20.53
C VAL A 28 7.60 -17.79 20.52
N LEU A 29 6.51 -17.90 19.76
CA LEU A 29 5.87 -19.18 19.45
C LEU A 29 6.50 -19.78 18.19
N LEU A 30 6.98 -21.01 18.26
CA LEU A 30 7.61 -21.72 17.15
C LEU A 30 6.58 -22.63 16.48
N ALA A 31 6.30 -22.40 15.19
CA ALA A 31 5.44 -23.28 14.42
C ALA A 31 6.24 -24.47 13.88
N VAL A 32 6.10 -25.62 14.54
CA VAL A 32 6.91 -26.82 14.27
C VAL A 32 6.08 -27.85 13.50
N SER A 33 6.51 -28.21 12.29
CA SER A 33 5.84 -29.24 11.49
C SER A 33 6.37 -30.65 11.77
N GLY A 34 7.54 -30.78 12.40
CA GLY A 34 8.24 -32.06 12.60
C GLY A 34 9.25 -32.38 11.49
N GLY A 35 9.29 -31.58 10.42
CA GLY A 35 10.33 -31.66 9.40
C GLY A 35 11.66 -31.04 9.84
N PRO A 36 12.76 -31.31 9.13
CA PRO A 36 14.12 -30.90 9.50
C PRO A 36 14.24 -29.39 9.73
N ASP A 37 13.64 -28.58 8.86
CA ASP A 37 13.75 -27.11 8.91
C ASP A 37 13.13 -26.55 10.21
N SER A 38 11.98 -27.10 10.61
CA SER A 38 11.24 -26.68 11.79
C SER A 38 11.84 -27.21 13.10
N MET A 39 12.51 -28.37 13.05
CA MET A 39 13.22 -28.93 14.20
C MET A 39 14.56 -28.23 14.42
N ALA A 40 15.27 -27.86 13.35
CA ALA A 40 16.43 -26.98 13.42
C ALA A 40 16.05 -25.62 14.02
N LEU A 41 14.94 -25.02 13.56
CA LEU A 41 14.39 -23.78 14.11
C LEU A 41 14.19 -23.89 15.64
N LEU A 42 13.52 -24.95 16.09
CA LEU A 42 13.28 -25.21 17.51
C LEU A 42 14.59 -25.24 18.30
N HIS A 43 15.57 -26.02 17.86
CA HIS A 43 16.82 -26.15 18.58
C HIS A 43 17.67 -24.87 18.56
N LEU A 44 17.67 -24.12 17.46
CA LEU A 44 18.34 -22.81 17.38
C LEU A 44 17.74 -21.81 18.37
N PHE A 45 16.42 -21.75 18.48
CA PHE A 45 15.74 -20.92 19.46
C PHE A 45 15.96 -21.40 20.91
N PHE A 46 16.03 -22.71 21.12
CA PHE A 46 16.40 -23.28 22.42
C PHE A 46 17.81 -22.84 22.85
N ARG A 47 18.78 -22.88 21.94
CA ARG A 47 20.15 -22.39 22.19
C ARG A 47 20.20 -20.88 22.44
N TRP A 48 19.31 -20.12 21.82
CA TRP A 48 19.24 -18.67 22.00
C TRP A 48 18.64 -18.29 23.35
N ASN A 49 17.42 -18.72 23.64
CA ASN A 49 16.81 -18.52 24.95
C ASN A 49 15.60 -19.46 25.18
N PRO A 50 15.74 -20.52 25.99
CA PRO A 50 14.67 -21.50 26.19
C PRO A 50 13.49 -20.94 26.99
N SER A 51 13.71 -19.93 27.85
CA SER A 51 12.67 -19.34 28.70
C SER A 51 11.66 -18.47 27.93
N ARG A 52 12.02 -18.06 26.71
CA ARG A 52 11.25 -17.13 25.89
C ARG A 52 10.46 -17.81 24.79
N ILE A 53 10.49 -19.14 24.71
CA ILE A 53 9.91 -19.88 23.59
C ILE A 53 8.80 -20.83 24.02
N GLY A 54 7.88 -21.07 23.09
CA GLY A 54 6.95 -22.19 23.16
C GLY A 54 6.79 -22.80 21.78
N VAL A 55 6.32 -24.03 21.73
CA VAL A 55 6.13 -24.78 20.49
C VAL A 55 4.66 -24.99 20.23
N TRP A 56 4.27 -24.80 18.98
CA TRP A 56 2.95 -25.16 18.48
C TRP A 56 3.08 -26.06 17.27
N HIS A 57 2.39 -27.21 17.31
CA HIS A 57 2.34 -28.18 16.24
C HIS A 57 0.89 -28.47 15.88
N LEU A 58 0.60 -28.52 14.58
CA LEU A 58 -0.72 -28.90 14.06
C LEU A 58 -0.65 -30.28 13.43
N ASN A 59 -1.30 -31.24 14.05
CA ASN A 59 -1.62 -32.51 13.43
C ASN A 59 -2.88 -32.33 12.56
N HIS A 60 -2.67 -32.35 11.25
CA HIS A 60 -3.73 -32.17 10.26
C HIS A 60 -4.63 -33.42 10.08
N GLY A 61 -4.31 -34.54 10.73
CA GLY A 61 -5.14 -35.76 10.72
C GLY A 61 -5.15 -36.54 9.40
N PHE A 62 -4.38 -36.13 8.39
CA PHE A 62 -4.43 -36.72 7.04
C PHE A 62 -3.64 -38.03 6.88
N ARG A 63 -2.73 -38.36 7.81
CA ARG A 63 -1.83 -39.53 7.67
C ARG A 63 -1.63 -40.27 8.99
N PRO A 64 -1.43 -41.61 8.95
CA PRO A 64 -0.96 -42.37 10.10
C PRO A 64 0.37 -41.85 10.67
N ALA A 65 1.27 -41.40 9.79
CA ALA A 65 2.59 -40.83 10.16
C ALA A 65 2.50 -39.53 10.98
N ALA A 66 1.41 -38.76 10.84
CA ALA A 66 1.24 -37.50 11.54
C ALA A 66 1.14 -37.67 13.07
N ALA A 67 0.67 -38.83 13.55
CA ALA A 67 0.67 -39.15 14.97
C ALA A 67 2.10 -39.38 15.51
N ALA A 68 2.95 -40.05 14.75
CA ALA A 68 4.35 -40.27 15.11
C ALA A 68 5.16 -38.96 15.08
N GLU A 69 4.90 -38.09 14.11
CA GLU A 69 5.50 -36.75 14.03
C GLU A 69 5.12 -35.89 15.26
N ALA A 70 3.83 -35.85 15.61
CA ALA A 70 3.37 -35.10 16.77
C ALA A 70 3.99 -35.61 18.09
N GLU A 71 4.15 -36.93 18.22
CA GLU A 71 4.79 -37.55 19.38
C GLU A 71 6.30 -37.28 19.43
N MET A 72 6.98 -37.29 18.28
CA MET A 72 8.39 -36.91 18.16
C MET A 72 8.62 -35.48 18.65
N VAL A 73 7.82 -34.53 18.16
CA VAL A 73 7.89 -33.12 18.58
C VAL A 73 7.61 -32.99 20.07
N ARG A 74 6.58 -33.69 20.59
CA ARG A 74 6.23 -33.68 22.02
C ARG A 74 7.40 -34.14 22.89
N ARG A 75 7.97 -35.31 22.58
CA ARG A 75 9.09 -35.89 23.35
C ARG A 75 10.30 -34.96 23.33
N TYR A 76 10.68 -34.49 22.14
CA TYR A 76 11.82 -33.59 22.01
C TYR A 76 11.64 -32.29 22.81
N CYS A 77 10.43 -31.71 22.83
CA CYS A 77 10.16 -30.54 23.66
C CYS A 77 10.19 -30.84 25.16
N GLN A 78 9.73 -32.03 25.58
CA GLN A 78 9.79 -32.47 26.97
C GLN A 78 11.25 -32.63 27.43
N ASP A 79 12.10 -33.25 26.61
CA ASP A 79 13.52 -33.43 26.89
C ASP A 79 14.26 -32.08 27.03
N LEU A 80 13.84 -31.08 26.25
CA LEU A 80 14.38 -29.72 26.32
C LEU A 80 13.75 -28.84 27.40
N GLY A 81 12.68 -29.29 28.06
CA GLY A 81 11.92 -28.48 29.02
C GLY A 81 11.16 -27.29 28.39
N VAL A 82 10.84 -27.36 27.10
CA VAL A 82 10.15 -26.29 26.36
C VAL A 82 8.63 -26.54 26.32
N PRO A 83 7.78 -25.54 26.64
CA PRO A 83 6.33 -25.68 26.55
C PRO A 83 5.86 -26.04 25.14
N VAL A 84 5.06 -27.09 24.99
CA VAL A 84 4.55 -27.56 23.69
C VAL A 84 3.03 -27.72 23.70
N GLN A 85 2.38 -27.19 22.66
CA GLN A 85 0.98 -27.43 22.36
C GLN A 85 0.87 -28.24 21.07
N ILE A 86 0.27 -29.42 21.18
CA ILE A 86 -0.15 -30.23 20.03
C ILE A 86 -1.64 -29.96 19.80
N CYS A 87 -1.98 -29.47 18.62
CA CYS A 87 -3.36 -29.29 18.18
C CYS A 87 -3.72 -30.36 17.17
N CYS A 88 -4.87 -31.02 17.35
CA CYS A 88 -5.45 -31.91 16.36
C CYS A 88 -6.66 -31.21 15.75
N PHE A 89 -6.66 -31.01 14.43
CA PHE A 89 -7.79 -30.36 13.74
C PHE A 89 -8.12 -31.13 12.48
N ASP A 90 -9.38 -31.56 12.34
CA ASP A 90 -9.88 -32.17 11.11
C ASP A 90 -10.15 -31.08 10.06
N VAL A 91 -9.09 -30.79 9.30
CA VAL A 91 -9.12 -29.83 8.20
C VAL A 91 -10.10 -30.28 7.10
N THR A 92 -10.38 -31.58 6.96
CA THR A 92 -11.30 -32.13 5.95
C THR A 92 -12.74 -31.77 6.24
N ALA A 93 -13.17 -31.89 7.49
CA ALA A 93 -14.50 -31.52 7.93
C ALA A 93 -14.75 -30.02 7.73
N PHE A 94 -13.76 -29.18 8.06
CA PHE A 94 -13.83 -27.73 7.87
C PHE A 94 -13.95 -27.31 6.40
N ILE A 95 -13.13 -27.90 5.52
CA ILE A 95 -13.18 -27.57 4.08
C ILE A 95 -14.51 -28.00 3.43
N ARG A 96 -15.18 -29.05 3.91
CA ARG A 96 -16.50 -29.45 3.35
C ARG A 96 -17.59 -28.40 3.60
N GLN A 97 -17.46 -27.56 4.63
CA GLN A 97 -18.42 -26.51 4.94
C GLN A 97 -18.15 -25.21 4.15
N GLU A 98 -16.91 -24.95 3.73
CA GLU A 98 -16.50 -23.71 3.06
C GLU A 98 -16.22 -23.97 1.56
N ARG A 99 -16.76 -23.16 0.64
CA ARG A 99 -16.55 -23.29 -0.83
C ARG A 99 -15.13 -22.87 -1.30
N GLU A 100 -14.09 -23.08 -0.50
CA GLU A 100 -12.70 -22.73 -0.80
C GLU A 100 -11.90 -23.91 -1.37
N SER A 101 -10.81 -23.64 -2.08
CA SER A 101 -9.87 -24.70 -2.49
C SER A 101 -9.24 -25.36 -1.26
N LYS A 102 -9.11 -26.70 -1.28
CA LYS A 102 -8.63 -27.50 -0.13
C LYS A 102 -7.35 -26.95 0.51
N GLN A 103 -6.40 -26.46 -0.29
CA GLN A 103 -5.11 -25.95 0.20
C GLN A 103 -5.18 -24.54 0.79
N GLN A 104 -5.99 -23.64 0.21
CA GLN A 104 -6.12 -22.28 0.74
C GLN A 104 -6.87 -22.29 2.08
N GLY A 105 -7.94 -23.08 2.19
CA GLY A 105 -8.67 -23.27 3.44
C GLY A 105 -7.79 -23.87 4.55
N ALA A 106 -7.03 -24.92 4.24
CA ALA A 106 -6.07 -25.54 5.17
C ALA A 106 -4.97 -24.56 5.64
N ARG A 107 -4.47 -23.71 4.73
CA ARG A 107 -3.48 -22.69 5.09
C ARG A 107 -4.09 -21.59 5.95
N ARG A 108 -5.31 -21.13 5.64
CA ARG A 108 -6.01 -20.08 6.38
C ARG A 108 -6.31 -20.52 7.81
N ILE A 109 -6.92 -21.68 8.01
CA ILE A 109 -7.27 -22.19 9.35
C ILE A 109 -6.01 -22.40 10.20
N ARG A 110 -4.91 -22.90 9.61
CA ARG A 110 -3.65 -23.07 10.34
C ARG A 110 -3.12 -21.75 10.86
N TYR A 111 -3.12 -20.70 10.03
CA TYR A 111 -2.66 -19.37 10.45
C TYR A 111 -3.60 -18.79 11.51
N GLN A 112 -4.92 -18.96 11.35
CA GLN A 112 -5.91 -18.49 12.31
C GLN A 112 -5.71 -19.13 13.69
N LEU A 113 -5.66 -20.46 13.78
CA LEU A 113 -5.47 -21.19 15.04
C LEU A 113 -4.13 -20.83 15.71
N LEU A 114 -3.08 -20.65 14.90
CA LEU A 114 -1.76 -20.27 15.39
C LEU A 114 -1.75 -18.83 15.95
N GLU A 115 -2.41 -17.88 15.29
CA GLU A 115 -2.55 -16.49 15.76
C GLU A 115 -3.43 -16.36 16.99
N GLU A 116 -4.51 -17.14 17.08
CA GLU A 116 -5.38 -17.23 18.26
C GLU A 116 -4.59 -17.76 19.46
N TYR A 117 -3.91 -18.90 19.30
CA TYR A 117 -3.09 -19.47 20.38
C TYR A 117 -1.96 -18.54 20.83
N ALA A 118 -1.28 -17.88 19.87
CA ALA A 118 -0.22 -16.93 20.18
C ALA A 118 -0.75 -15.77 21.04
N ARG A 119 -1.90 -15.19 20.68
CA ARG A 119 -2.52 -14.09 21.44
C ARG A 119 -2.96 -14.53 22.83
N ASP A 120 -3.66 -15.65 22.93
CA ASP A 120 -4.23 -16.14 24.20
C ASP A 120 -3.15 -16.49 25.24
N ARG A 121 -1.97 -16.91 24.77
CA ARG A 121 -0.83 -17.28 25.64
C ARG A 121 0.22 -16.18 25.79
N GLY A 122 -0.01 -15.00 25.22
CA GLY A 122 0.88 -13.86 25.34
C GLY A 122 2.23 -14.05 24.62
N TYR A 123 2.21 -14.60 23.41
CA TYR A 123 3.37 -14.63 22.50
C TYR A 123 3.34 -13.43 21.56
N ASP A 124 4.45 -12.70 21.49
CA ASP A 124 4.60 -11.50 20.67
C ASP A 124 4.96 -11.81 19.22
N ARG A 125 5.60 -12.98 19.00
CA ARG A 125 6.12 -13.41 17.70
C ARG A 125 5.76 -14.85 17.40
N ILE A 126 5.63 -15.15 16.11
CA ILE A 126 5.50 -16.50 15.56
C ILE A 126 6.66 -16.75 14.62
N ALA A 127 7.54 -17.70 14.95
CA ALA A 127 8.63 -18.12 14.08
C ALA A 127 8.20 -19.26 13.14
N LEU A 128 8.54 -19.12 11.86
CA LEU A 128 8.28 -20.11 10.82
C LEU A 128 9.61 -20.62 10.25
N GLY A 129 9.71 -21.92 10.00
CA GLY A 129 10.91 -22.58 9.47
C GLY A 129 11.13 -22.40 7.96
N HIS A 130 10.81 -21.24 7.40
CA HIS A 130 11.09 -20.96 5.98
C HIS A 130 12.58 -20.65 5.79
N HIS A 131 13.18 -21.24 4.76
CA HIS A 131 14.63 -21.18 4.53
C HIS A 131 14.99 -20.57 3.16
N ALA A 132 16.28 -20.51 2.83
CA ALA A 132 16.79 -19.88 1.61
C ALA A 132 16.21 -20.48 0.31
N ASP A 133 16.02 -21.79 0.26
CA ASP A 133 15.45 -22.46 -0.91
C ASP A 133 13.99 -22.10 -1.12
N ASP A 134 13.21 -22.01 -0.04
CA ASP A 134 11.82 -21.55 -0.11
C ASP A 134 11.74 -20.11 -0.64
N GLN A 135 12.73 -19.30 -0.32
CA GLN A 135 12.85 -17.93 -0.81
C GLN A 135 13.11 -17.91 -2.31
N ALA A 136 14.10 -18.69 -2.79
CA ALA A 136 14.39 -18.84 -4.21
C ALA A 136 13.17 -19.34 -5.00
N GLU A 137 12.46 -20.35 -4.49
CA GLU A 137 11.20 -20.85 -5.07
C GLU A 137 10.16 -19.73 -5.18
N THR A 138 9.97 -18.98 -4.10
CA THR A 138 8.97 -17.91 -4.03
C THR A 138 9.27 -16.80 -5.05
N ILE A 139 10.54 -16.41 -5.19
CA ILE A 139 10.97 -15.38 -6.14
C ILE A 139 10.71 -15.84 -7.57
N LEU A 140 11.14 -17.05 -7.94
CA LEU A 140 10.90 -17.58 -9.29
C LEU A 140 9.41 -17.76 -9.59
N MET A 141 8.62 -18.24 -8.62
CA MET A 141 7.18 -18.33 -8.80
C MET A 141 6.53 -16.95 -9.01
N HIS A 142 6.99 -15.91 -8.32
CA HIS A 142 6.49 -14.55 -8.53
C HIS A 142 6.94 -13.96 -9.87
N PHE A 143 8.17 -14.25 -10.28
CA PHE A 143 8.70 -13.87 -11.59
C PHE A 143 7.87 -14.49 -12.72
N LEU A 144 7.62 -15.81 -12.67
CA LEU A 144 6.81 -16.53 -13.67
C LEU A 144 5.35 -16.04 -13.75
N ARG A 145 4.84 -15.45 -12.67
CA ARG A 145 3.50 -14.83 -12.63
C ARG A 145 3.47 -13.38 -13.14
N GLY A 146 4.61 -12.80 -13.49
CA GLY A 146 4.70 -11.40 -13.93
C GLY A 146 4.61 -10.39 -12.78
N SER A 147 5.07 -10.74 -11.59
CA SER A 147 5.08 -9.81 -10.45
C SER A 147 6.18 -8.77 -10.59
N GLY A 148 5.89 -7.51 -10.27
CA GLY A 148 6.93 -6.47 -10.12
C GLY A 148 7.77 -6.63 -8.84
N LEU A 149 8.47 -5.57 -8.43
CA LEU A 149 9.33 -5.54 -7.23
C LEU A 149 8.63 -6.10 -5.97
N SER A 150 7.34 -5.82 -5.80
CA SER A 150 6.54 -6.31 -4.67
C SER A 150 6.46 -7.84 -4.56
N GLY A 151 6.64 -8.57 -5.68
CA GLY A 151 6.72 -10.04 -5.68
C GLY A 151 8.17 -10.53 -5.66
N LEU A 152 9.07 -9.85 -6.39
CA LEU A 152 10.49 -10.22 -6.46
C LEU A 152 11.23 -10.07 -5.13
N LYS A 153 10.72 -9.25 -4.21
CA LYS A 153 11.23 -9.15 -2.83
C LYS A 153 11.10 -10.44 -2.01
N GLY A 154 10.39 -11.45 -2.52
CA GLY A 154 10.22 -12.74 -1.84
C GLY A 154 9.45 -12.63 -0.51
N MET A 155 9.72 -13.55 0.40
CA MET A 155 9.22 -13.50 1.78
C MET A 155 10.05 -12.50 2.59
N LEU A 156 9.37 -11.66 3.37
CA LEU A 156 10.03 -10.76 4.30
C LEU A 156 10.53 -11.53 5.54
N PRO A 157 11.72 -11.21 6.07
CA PRO A 157 12.23 -11.78 7.31
C PRO A 157 11.31 -11.54 8.50
N LYS A 158 10.66 -10.36 8.55
CA LYS A 158 9.69 -9.97 9.57
C LYS A 158 8.44 -9.37 8.91
N ARG A 159 7.25 -9.81 9.30
CA ARG A 159 5.97 -9.25 8.84
C ARG A 159 4.90 -9.35 9.93
N GLY A 160 4.58 -8.22 10.58
CA GLY A 160 3.72 -8.22 11.75
C GLY A 160 4.33 -9.10 12.86
N MET A 161 3.55 -10.03 13.41
CA MET A 161 4.05 -10.98 14.41
C MET A 161 4.89 -12.12 13.81
N TYR A 162 4.88 -12.34 12.49
CA TYR A 162 5.58 -13.45 11.86
C TYR A 162 7.05 -13.13 11.62
N ILE A 163 7.93 -14.05 12.01
CA ILE A 163 9.38 -13.99 11.79
C ILE A 163 9.88 -15.26 11.07
N ARG A 164 10.91 -15.10 10.23
CA ARG A 164 11.51 -16.18 9.42
C ARG A 164 13.04 -16.11 9.53
N PRO A 165 13.62 -16.54 10.66
CA PRO A 165 15.05 -16.34 10.93
C PRO A 165 15.97 -17.25 10.11
N LEU A 166 15.42 -18.21 9.36
CA LEU A 166 16.21 -19.15 8.56
C LEU A 166 16.31 -18.77 7.07
N LEU A 167 15.78 -17.61 6.65
CA LEU A 167 15.68 -17.26 5.22
C LEU A 167 17.01 -17.16 4.47
N THR A 168 18.13 -17.06 5.16
CA THR A 168 19.48 -17.03 4.56
C THR A 168 20.16 -18.42 4.59
N LEU A 169 19.66 -19.33 5.41
CA LEU A 169 20.22 -20.67 5.61
C LEU A 169 19.66 -21.65 4.57
N SER A 170 20.52 -22.45 3.96
CA SER A 170 20.10 -23.48 3.01
C SER A 170 19.53 -24.71 3.70
N LYS A 171 18.68 -25.45 2.98
CA LYS A 171 18.13 -26.71 3.48
C LYS A 171 19.23 -27.71 3.87
N GLU A 172 20.28 -27.79 3.08
CA GLU A 172 21.41 -28.71 3.33
C GLU A 172 22.08 -28.39 4.66
N VAL A 173 22.28 -27.11 4.99
CA VAL A 173 22.85 -26.67 6.27
C VAL A 173 21.95 -27.08 7.43
N LEU A 174 20.63 -26.86 7.31
CA LEU A 174 19.66 -27.21 8.36
C LEU A 174 19.59 -28.72 8.59
N VAL A 175 19.63 -29.54 7.54
CA VAL A 175 19.66 -30.99 7.66
C VAL A 175 20.97 -31.47 8.29
N GLN A 176 22.12 -30.95 7.86
CA GLN A 176 23.42 -31.26 8.47
C GLN A 176 23.47 -30.87 9.95
N TYR A 177 22.88 -29.74 10.29
CA TYR A 177 22.75 -29.28 11.67
C TYR A 177 21.95 -30.25 12.54
N CYS A 178 20.79 -30.70 12.04
CA CYS A 178 19.98 -31.70 12.74
C CYS A 178 20.74 -33.01 12.97
N VAL A 179 21.46 -33.49 11.95
CA VAL A 179 22.28 -34.71 12.08
C VAL A 179 23.40 -34.50 13.11
N HIS A 180 24.12 -33.38 13.05
CA HIS A 180 25.23 -33.09 13.96
C HIS A 180 24.81 -33.02 15.43
N HIS A 181 23.65 -32.42 15.71
CA HIS A 181 23.10 -32.29 17.06
C HIS A 181 22.16 -33.43 17.47
N SER A 182 22.04 -34.49 16.67
CA SER A 182 21.13 -35.61 16.93
C SER A 182 19.67 -35.18 17.15
N ILE A 183 19.24 -34.16 16.41
CA ILE A 183 17.88 -33.63 16.46
C ILE A 183 16.97 -34.58 15.68
N PRO A 184 15.88 -35.10 16.28
CA PRO A 184 14.96 -35.96 15.56
C PRO A 184 14.13 -35.12 14.57
N PHE A 185 13.93 -35.64 13.36
CA PHE A 185 13.02 -35.05 12.38
C PHE A 185 12.40 -36.12 11.49
N ALA A 186 11.22 -35.84 10.97
CA ALA A 186 10.55 -36.66 9.97
C ALA A 186 10.90 -36.21 8.55
N ILE A 187 10.98 -37.17 7.63
CA ILE A 187 11.16 -36.91 6.20
C ILE A 187 9.79 -37.05 5.54
N ASP A 188 9.26 -35.94 5.03
CA ASP A 188 7.94 -35.91 4.42
C ASP A 188 7.97 -36.41 2.96
N GLU A 189 7.57 -37.66 2.76
CA GLU A 189 7.47 -38.35 1.47
C GLU A 189 6.43 -37.75 0.51
N SER A 190 5.53 -36.88 0.98
CA SER A 190 4.50 -36.29 0.11
C SER A 190 4.95 -35.10 -0.73
N ASN A 191 6.19 -34.66 -0.56
CA ASN A 191 6.79 -33.61 -1.38
C ASN A 191 7.18 -34.09 -2.78
N VAL A 192 6.90 -35.35 -3.13
CA VAL A 192 7.35 -35.99 -4.38
C VAL A 192 6.36 -35.77 -5.54
N GLU A 193 5.09 -35.45 -5.28
CA GLU A 193 4.12 -35.24 -6.36
C GLU A 193 4.31 -33.89 -7.07
N THR A 194 4.76 -33.90 -8.33
CA THR A 194 5.02 -32.71 -9.17
C THR A 194 3.77 -32.01 -9.72
N VAL A 195 2.59 -32.26 -9.14
CA VAL A 195 1.32 -31.67 -9.60
C VAL A 195 1.29 -30.15 -9.37
N TYR A 196 1.91 -29.67 -8.30
CA TYR A 196 1.89 -28.26 -7.90
C TYR A 196 3.06 -27.47 -8.49
N LEU A 197 2.80 -26.23 -8.95
CA LEU A 197 3.81 -25.33 -9.52
C LEU A 197 5.06 -25.22 -8.62
N ARG A 198 4.88 -25.14 -7.29
CA ARG A 198 6.00 -25.07 -6.35
C ARG A 198 6.90 -26.31 -6.40
N ASN A 199 6.30 -27.50 -6.51
CA ASN A 199 7.05 -28.75 -6.58
C ASN A 199 7.81 -28.85 -7.92
N LYS A 200 7.21 -28.41 -9.03
CA LYS A 200 7.92 -28.29 -10.32
C LYS A 200 9.09 -27.31 -10.24
N VAL A 201 8.90 -26.16 -9.60
CA VAL A 201 10.00 -25.19 -9.43
C VAL A 201 11.14 -25.78 -8.59
N ARG A 202 10.82 -26.46 -7.48
CA ARG A 202 11.80 -27.06 -6.57
C ARG A 202 12.58 -28.22 -7.20
N HIS A 203 11.88 -29.15 -7.87
CA HIS A 203 12.47 -30.43 -8.29
C HIS A 203 12.91 -30.46 -9.75
N GLU A 204 12.36 -29.59 -10.60
CA GLU A 204 12.67 -29.57 -12.03
C GLU A 204 13.39 -28.28 -12.41
N LEU A 205 12.76 -27.11 -12.18
CA LEU A 205 13.26 -25.85 -12.73
C LEU A 205 14.55 -25.36 -12.07
N ILE A 206 14.59 -25.26 -10.73
CA ILE A 206 15.80 -24.78 -10.05
C ILE A 206 16.99 -25.71 -10.33
N PRO A 207 16.88 -27.04 -10.17
CA PRO A 207 17.99 -27.95 -10.48
C PRO A 207 18.44 -27.85 -11.95
N LEU A 208 17.51 -27.70 -12.90
CA LEU A 208 17.85 -27.48 -14.31
C LEU A 208 18.66 -26.20 -14.49
N LEU A 209 18.21 -25.09 -13.90
CA LEU A 209 18.89 -23.80 -14.01
C LEU A 209 20.26 -23.79 -13.32
N GLU A 210 20.39 -24.46 -12.17
CA GLU A 210 21.66 -24.61 -11.46
C GLU A 210 22.67 -25.44 -12.25
N LYS A 211 22.21 -26.54 -12.83
CA LYS A 211 23.05 -27.47 -13.58
C LYS A 211 23.47 -26.93 -14.95
N GLU A 212 22.53 -26.42 -15.73
CA GLU A 212 22.75 -26.07 -17.15
C GLU A 212 23.14 -24.60 -17.35
N TYR A 213 22.93 -23.71 -16.37
CA TYR A 213 23.18 -22.27 -16.53
C TYR A 213 24.09 -21.67 -15.45
N ASN A 214 23.75 -21.81 -14.18
CA ASN A 214 24.50 -21.15 -13.11
C ASN A 214 24.38 -21.88 -11.75
N PRO A 215 25.44 -22.57 -11.29
CA PRO A 215 25.44 -23.27 -10.00
C PRO A 215 25.17 -22.36 -8.78
N GLY A 216 25.39 -21.05 -8.90
CA GLY A 216 25.13 -20.07 -7.84
C GLY A 216 23.72 -19.47 -7.87
N LEU A 217 22.77 -20.01 -8.64
CA LEU A 217 21.46 -19.40 -8.88
C LEU A 217 20.73 -19.02 -7.58
N ARG A 218 20.64 -19.93 -6.61
CA ARG A 218 19.94 -19.65 -5.33
C ARG A 218 20.53 -18.46 -4.62
N GLN A 219 21.86 -18.38 -4.53
CA GLN A 219 22.53 -17.26 -3.89
C GLN A 219 22.27 -15.93 -4.64
N HIS A 220 22.30 -15.94 -5.97
CA HIS A 220 21.96 -14.76 -6.77
C HIS A 220 20.51 -14.31 -6.56
N LEU A 221 19.57 -15.24 -6.43
CA LEU A 221 18.16 -14.94 -6.13
C LEU A 221 17.99 -14.32 -4.74
N LEU A 222 18.72 -14.80 -3.74
CA LEU A 222 18.71 -14.23 -2.39
C LEU A 222 19.26 -12.80 -2.38
N HIS A 223 20.41 -12.56 -3.03
CA HIS A 223 20.98 -11.21 -3.16
C HIS A 223 20.03 -10.27 -3.90
N LEU A 224 19.39 -10.74 -4.98
CA LEU A 224 18.37 -9.96 -5.70
C LEU A 224 17.21 -9.60 -4.76
N SER A 225 16.72 -10.55 -3.98
CA SER A 225 15.66 -10.32 -3.00
C SER A 225 16.04 -9.27 -1.97
N GLU A 226 17.27 -9.31 -1.46
CA GLU A 226 17.76 -8.33 -0.47
C GLU A 226 17.80 -6.91 -1.05
N ILE A 227 18.38 -6.74 -2.25
CA ILE A 227 18.42 -5.46 -2.96
C ILE A 227 16.99 -4.95 -3.21
N VAL A 228 16.14 -5.80 -3.77
CA VAL A 228 14.75 -5.44 -4.09
C VAL A 228 13.95 -5.11 -2.82
N GLN A 229 14.19 -5.79 -1.69
CA GLN A 229 13.53 -5.46 -0.43
C GLN A 229 13.89 -4.04 0.04
N ALA A 230 15.18 -3.69 0.01
CA ALA A 230 15.65 -2.36 0.43
C ALA A 230 15.10 -1.26 -0.49
N GLU A 231 15.20 -1.45 -1.81
CA GLU A 231 14.71 -0.47 -2.79
C GLU A 231 13.17 -0.34 -2.79
N ASP A 232 12.43 -1.45 -2.68
CA ASP A 232 10.95 -1.44 -2.58
C ASP A 232 10.51 -0.69 -1.32
N ALA A 233 11.21 -0.86 -0.20
CA ALA A 233 10.91 -0.18 1.06
C ALA A 233 11.15 1.33 0.97
N GLU A 234 12.26 1.77 0.36
CA GLU A 234 12.53 3.19 0.17
C GLU A 234 11.51 3.85 -0.77
N LEU A 235 11.17 3.20 -1.89
CA LEU A 235 10.16 3.70 -2.81
C LEU A 235 8.77 3.77 -2.17
N GLU A 236 8.41 2.79 -1.34
CA GLU A 236 7.16 2.80 -0.60
C GLU A 236 7.14 3.93 0.44
N SER A 237 8.19 4.06 1.26
CA SER A 237 8.35 5.14 2.25
C SER A 237 8.27 6.53 1.61
N SER A 238 8.97 6.72 0.49
CA SER A 238 8.93 7.98 -0.26
C SER A 238 7.52 8.28 -0.80
N ALA A 239 6.80 7.27 -1.31
CA ALA A 239 5.42 7.45 -1.75
C ALA A 239 4.45 7.71 -0.59
N GLU A 240 4.65 7.08 0.56
CA GLU A 240 3.87 7.33 1.77
C GLU A 240 4.07 8.76 2.28
N ARG A 241 5.31 9.25 2.31
CA ARG A 241 5.62 10.63 2.69
C ARG A 241 5.00 11.65 1.73
N ILE A 242 5.11 11.41 0.42
CA ILE A 242 4.50 12.28 -0.60
C ILE A 242 2.97 12.27 -0.46
N ALA A 243 2.35 11.10 -0.30
CA ALA A 243 0.92 11.01 -0.11
C ALA A 243 0.48 11.67 1.21
N GLY A 244 1.21 11.47 2.31
CA GLY A 244 0.90 12.08 3.61
C GLY A 244 1.03 13.60 3.60
N GLN A 245 1.90 14.16 2.74
CA GLN A 245 2.08 15.60 2.62
C GLN A 245 1.01 16.27 1.73
N TYR A 246 0.59 15.60 0.65
CA TYR A 246 -0.20 16.25 -0.42
C TYR A 246 -1.57 15.64 -0.65
N ALA A 247 -1.83 14.40 -0.23
CA ALA A 247 -3.14 13.79 -0.39
C ALA A 247 -4.08 14.32 0.70
N VAL A 248 -5.28 14.74 0.29
CA VAL A 248 -6.35 15.14 1.21
C VAL A 248 -7.49 14.14 1.07
N VAL A 249 -7.97 13.61 2.20
CA VAL A 249 -9.08 12.66 2.24
C VAL A 249 -10.33 13.38 2.71
N HIS A 250 -11.36 13.45 1.86
CA HIS A 250 -12.66 14.03 2.18
C HIS A 250 -13.72 12.92 2.10
N GLY A 251 -14.21 12.48 3.26
CA GLY A 251 -15.13 11.35 3.32
C GLY A 251 -14.51 10.09 2.70
N GLN A 252 -15.12 9.56 1.65
CA GLN A 252 -14.57 8.45 0.86
C GLN A 252 -13.65 8.88 -0.29
N GLN A 253 -13.52 10.17 -0.60
CA GLN A 253 -12.72 10.65 -1.72
C GLN A 253 -11.28 11.00 -1.32
N VAL A 254 -10.32 10.65 -2.19
CA VAL A 254 -8.93 11.08 -2.07
C VAL A 254 -8.61 12.09 -3.17
N VAL A 255 -8.05 13.23 -2.80
CA VAL A 255 -7.65 14.30 -3.72
C VAL A 255 -6.14 14.51 -3.67
N PHE A 256 -5.52 14.68 -4.83
CA PHE A 256 -4.07 14.87 -4.94
C PHE A 256 -3.70 15.92 -6.00
N PRO A 257 -2.75 16.83 -5.74
CA PRO A 257 -2.33 17.84 -6.72
C PRO A 257 -1.67 17.23 -7.96
N ARG A 258 -2.22 17.50 -9.14
CA ARG A 258 -1.72 17.02 -10.43
C ARG A 258 -0.31 17.51 -10.72
N LYS A 259 -0.02 18.77 -10.40
CA LYS A 259 1.31 19.39 -10.60
C LYS A 259 2.39 18.67 -9.81
N VAL A 260 2.09 18.29 -8.56
CA VAL A 260 3.00 17.48 -7.73
C VAL A 260 3.21 16.13 -8.38
N PHE A 261 2.14 15.45 -8.78
CA PHE A 261 2.22 14.13 -9.43
C PHE A 261 3.06 14.15 -10.71
N ALA A 262 2.83 15.14 -11.57
CA ALA A 262 3.51 15.29 -12.85
C ALA A 262 5.02 15.54 -12.69
N ALA A 263 5.44 16.16 -11.58
CA ALA A 263 6.85 16.39 -11.27
C ALA A 263 7.57 15.14 -10.70
N LEU A 264 6.84 14.09 -10.32
CA LEU A 264 7.44 12.86 -9.80
C LEU A 264 8.10 12.03 -10.89
N SER A 265 9.10 11.24 -10.52
CA SER A 265 9.66 10.21 -11.40
C SER A 265 8.61 9.14 -11.74
N PRO A 266 8.71 8.44 -12.89
CA PRO A 266 7.75 7.39 -13.26
C PRO A 266 7.58 6.30 -12.19
N ALA A 267 8.65 5.97 -11.45
CA ALA A 267 8.59 5.01 -10.35
C ALA A 267 7.71 5.53 -9.20
N LEU A 268 7.90 6.79 -8.79
CA LEU A 268 7.10 7.42 -7.73
C LEU A 268 5.67 7.69 -8.17
N GLN A 269 5.44 8.06 -9.43
CA GLN A 269 4.09 8.19 -9.99
C GLN A 269 3.29 6.89 -9.78
N ARG A 270 3.85 5.74 -10.17
CA ARG A 270 3.20 4.43 -9.99
C ARG A 270 2.91 4.10 -8.52
N ARG A 271 3.86 4.41 -7.63
CA ARG A 271 3.71 4.16 -6.19
C ARG A 271 2.66 5.07 -5.56
N VAL A 272 2.66 6.36 -5.92
CA VAL A 272 1.65 7.31 -5.47
C VAL A 272 0.26 6.89 -5.95
N LEU A 273 0.07 6.45 -7.20
CA LEU A 273 -1.24 5.95 -7.65
C LEU A 273 -1.73 4.76 -6.83
N ARG A 274 -0.84 3.79 -6.55
CA ARG A 274 -1.15 2.66 -5.66
C ARG A 274 -1.50 3.17 -4.25
N ARG A 275 -0.80 4.19 -3.75
CA ARG A 275 -1.08 4.74 -2.43
C ARG A 275 -2.42 5.47 -2.36
N LEU A 276 -2.75 6.30 -3.35
CA LEU A 276 -4.06 6.98 -3.43
C LEU A 276 -5.20 5.97 -3.52
N TRP A 277 -5.01 4.90 -4.30
CA TRP A 277 -5.93 3.77 -4.33
C TRP A 277 -6.09 3.11 -2.95
N ALA A 278 -4.99 2.81 -2.28
CA ALA A 278 -5.02 2.16 -0.98
C ALA A 278 -5.66 3.04 0.10
N LEU A 279 -5.47 4.36 0.05
CA LEU A 279 -6.16 5.32 0.92
C LEU A 279 -7.68 5.29 0.73
N HIS A 280 -8.16 5.11 -0.51
CA HIS A 280 -9.58 5.01 -0.82
C HIS A 280 -10.18 3.63 -0.48
N ARG A 281 -9.53 2.53 -0.90
CA ARG A 281 -10.08 1.16 -0.82
C ARG A 281 -9.59 0.33 0.37
N GLY A 282 -8.56 0.78 1.07
CA GLY A 282 -7.88 0.02 2.12
C GLY A 282 -7.07 -1.19 1.64
N ASN A 283 -6.98 -1.44 0.32
CA ASN A 283 -6.24 -2.56 -0.26
C ASN A 283 -5.92 -2.33 -1.74
N LEU A 284 -4.99 -3.10 -2.31
CA LEU A 284 -4.56 -3.01 -3.72
C LEU A 284 -5.14 -4.11 -4.62
N ARG A 285 -6.19 -4.83 -4.18
CA ARG A 285 -6.72 -5.96 -4.96
C ARG A 285 -7.29 -5.47 -6.29
N ARG A 286 -7.04 -6.22 -7.36
CA ARG A 286 -7.50 -5.97 -8.75
C ARG A 286 -6.90 -4.75 -9.44
N LEU A 287 -6.03 -3.98 -8.78
CA LEU A 287 -5.27 -2.93 -9.46
C LEU A 287 -4.07 -3.55 -10.18
N GLU A 288 -4.21 -3.71 -11.50
CA GLU A 288 -3.21 -4.31 -12.39
C GLU A 288 -2.34 -3.23 -13.05
N PHE A 289 -1.25 -3.66 -13.70
CA PHE A 289 -0.30 -2.77 -14.36
C PHE A 289 -0.97 -1.89 -15.42
N GLU A 290 -1.80 -2.47 -16.29
CA GLU A 290 -2.51 -1.75 -17.35
C GLU A 290 -3.44 -0.67 -16.79
N HIS A 291 -4.14 -0.97 -15.69
CA HIS A 291 -5.00 0.00 -15.00
C HIS A 291 -4.17 1.19 -14.47
N ALA A 292 -3.05 0.91 -13.81
CA ALA A 292 -2.17 1.94 -13.25
C ALA A 292 -1.51 2.80 -14.34
N GLU A 293 -1.03 2.20 -15.43
CA GLU A 293 -0.40 2.96 -16.52
C GLU A 293 -1.41 3.76 -17.33
N ARG A 294 -2.61 3.22 -17.60
CA ARG A 294 -3.68 3.99 -18.25
C ARG A 294 -4.06 5.20 -17.41
N TRP A 295 -4.19 5.03 -16.10
CA TRP A 295 -4.47 6.12 -15.18
C TRP A 295 -3.34 7.16 -15.17
N ARG A 296 -2.08 6.72 -15.05
CA ARG A 296 -0.89 7.59 -15.11
C ARG A 296 -0.84 8.41 -16.41
N TRP A 297 -1.08 7.77 -17.56
CA TRP A 297 -1.07 8.44 -18.86
C TRP A 297 -2.14 9.54 -18.96
N LEU A 298 -3.36 9.26 -18.51
CA LEU A 298 -4.44 10.26 -18.48
C LEU A 298 -4.07 11.45 -17.58
N ILE A 299 -3.47 11.20 -16.42
CA ILE A 299 -2.97 12.27 -15.54
C ILE A 299 -1.85 13.07 -16.21
N LEU A 300 -0.96 12.46 -16.98
CA LEU A 300 0.11 13.21 -17.64
C LEU A 300 -0.33 13.96 -18.90
N SER A 301 -1.50 13.64 -19.45
CA SER A 301 -2.03 14.34 -20.64
C SER A 301 -2.32 15.83 -20.44
N GLY A 302 -2.33 16.32 -19.19
CA GLY A 302 -2.74 17.68 -18.81
C GLY A 302 -4.24 17.96 -18.95
N ARG A 303 -5.03 17.05 -19.53
CA ARG A 303 -6.47 17.22 -19.76
C ARG A 303 -7.29 16.59 -18.65
N ALA A 304 -8.50 17.06 -18.45
CA ALA A 304 -9.38 16.37 -17.52
C ALA A 304 -9.84 15.04 -18.10
N PHE A 305 -10.16 14.11 -17.21
CA PHE A 305 -10.58 12.78 -17.57
C PHE A 305 -11.47 12.19 -16.48
N GLU A 306 -12.27 11.21 -16.86
CA GLU A 306 -12.89 10.24 -15.98
C GLU A 306 -12.40 8.86 -16.41
N LEU A 307 -12.10 8.01 -15.44
CA LEU A 307 -11.59 6.67 -15.64
C LEU A 307 -12.29 5.72 -14.69
N GLU A 308 -13.04 4.78 -15.25
CA GLU A 308 -13.50 3.63 -14.49
C GLU A 308 -12.31 2.72 -14.18
N LEU A 309 -12.21 2.37 -12.91
CA LEU A 309 -11.20 1.49 -12.37
C LEU A 309 -11.88 0.27 -11.74
N PRO A 310 -11.16 -0.83 -11.49
CA PRO A 310 -11.76 -1.98 -10.83
C PRO A 310 -12.34 -1.62 -9.45
N GLN A 311 -13.67 -1.59 -9.33
CA GLN A 311 -14.40 -1.29 -8.07
C GLN A 311 -14.32 0.16 -7.57
N THR A 312 -13.86 1.10 -8.39
CA THR A 312 -13.86 2.53 -8.08
C THR A 312 -13.74 3.33 -9.37
N TRP A 313 -13.66 4.65 -9.29
CA TRP A 313 -13.36 5.49 -10.42
C TRP A 313 -12.33 6.54 -9.99
N ALA A 314 -11.63 7.07 -10.98
CA ALA A 314 -10.75 8.21 -10.81
C ALA A 314 -11.11 9.30 -11.81
N ALA A 315 -10.86 10.54 -11.44
CA ALA A 315 -10.87 11.64 -12.38
C ALA A 315 -9.65 12.52 -12.18
N GLY A 316 -9.44 13.43 -13.12
CA GLY A 316 -8.54 14.54 -12.91
C GLY A 316 -9.09 15.78 -13.58
N THR A 317 -8.82 16.94 -13.01
CA THR A 317 -8.94 18.26 -13.64
C THR A 317 -7.55 18.77 -14.02
N THR A 318 -7.42 19.99 -14.52
CA THR A 318 -6.11 20.61 -14.78
C THR A 318 -5.21 20.63 -13.54
N ASN A 319 -5.80 20.77 -12.34
CA ASN A 319 -5.06 21.00 -11.10
C ASN A 319 -5.02 19.80 -10.17
N HIS A 320 -6.05 18.94 -10.17
CA HIS A 320 -6.21 17.88 -9.17
C HIS A 320 -6.53 16.52 -9.78
N ILE A 321 -6.21 15.47 -9.02
CA ILE A 321 -6.55 14.06 -9.26
C ILE A 321 -7.50 13.65 -8.14
N TYR A 322 -8.58 12.96 -8.49
CA TYR A 322 -9.62 12.51 -7.59
C TYR A 322 -9.73 10.98 -7.68
N VAL A 323 -9.89 10.31 -6.53
CA VAL A 323 -10.09 8.86 -6.42
C VAL A 323 -11.27 8.58 -5.52
N GLY A 324 -12.24 7.81 -6.01
CA GLY A 324 -13.49 7.56 -5.30
C GLY A 324 -14.55 8.62 -5.56
N GLU A 325 -15.80 8.28 -5.23
CA GLU A 325 -17.02 9.08 -5.49
C GLU A 325 -16.95 10.48 -4.90
N PHE A 326 -17.42 11.46 -5.69
CA PHE A 326 -17.56 12.81 -5.20
C PHE A 326 -18.68 12.80 -4.16
N GLU A 327 -18.35 13.18 -2.93
CA GLU A 327 -19.36 13.53 -1.94
C GLU A 327 -19.91 14.91 -2.28
N LEU A 328 -20.90 14.92 -3.16
CA LEU A 328 -21.51 16.14 -3.66
C LEU A 328 -22.53 16.63 -2.63
N GLN A 329 -22.12 17.54 -1.75
CA GLN A 329 -23.03 18.19 -0.80
C GLN A 329 -23.68 19.41 -1.45
N ALA A 330 -25.01 19.46 -1.49
CA ALA A 330 -25.73 20.67 -1.84
C ALA A 330 -25.41 21.79 -0.84
N TRP A 331 -25.15 23.00 -1.33
CA TRP A 331 -24.81 24.16 -0.53
C TRP A 331 -25.50 25.40 -1.09
N GLU A 332 -25.73 26.39 -0.24
CA GLU A 332 -26.48 27.60 -0.57
C GLU A 332 -25.57 28.79 -0.83
N SER A 333 -26.10 29.82 -1.48
CA SER A 333 -25.36 31.06 -1.70
C SER A 333 -24.99 31.71 -0.37
N ALA A 334 -23.76 32.18 -0.26
CA ALA A 334 -23.29 32.87 0.93
C ALA A 334 -22.51 34.14 0.54
N VAL A 335 -22.59 35.16 1.40
CA VAL A 335 -21.83 36.40 1.23
C VAL A 335 -20.37 36.15 1.59
N LEU A 336 -19.45 36.47 0.69
CA LEU A 336 -18.01 36.41 0.93
C LEU A 336 -17.54 37.76 1.49
N PRO A 337 -17.14 37.83 2.78
CA PRO A 337 -16.54 39.03 3.35
C PRO A 337 -15.20 39.37 2.68
N ILE A 338 -14.88 40.66 2.55
CA ILE A 338 -13.57 41.15 2.09
C ILE A 338 -12.97 42.04 3.20
N PRO A 339 -11.87 41.63 3.85
CA PRO A 339 -11.27 40.30 3.81
C PRO A 339 -12.08 39.26 4.59
N GLY A 340 -11.88 37.98 4.28
CA GLY A 340 -12.46 36.86 5.02
C GLY A 340 -12.67 35.62 4.15
N GLU A 341 -13.43 34.65 4.62
CA GLU A 341 -13.67 33.39 3.90
C GLU A 341 -15.08 32.86 4.11
N VAL A 342 -15.51 31.99 3.20
CA VAL A 342 -16.80 31.31 3.26
C VAL A 342 -16.71 29.88 2.76
N GLU A 343 -17.45 28.98 3.40
CA GLU A 343 -17.60 27.61 2.95
C GLU A 343 -18.54 27.54 1.74
N ALA A 344 -18.14 26.79 0.72
CA ALA A 344 -18.87 26.63 -0.53
C ALA A 344 -18.80 25.16 -0.98
N GLY A 345 -19.69 24.34 -0.41
CA GLY A 345 -19.70 22.90 -0.60
C GLY A 345 -18.47 22.24 0.02
N SER A 346 -17.66 21.57 -0.80
CA SER A 346 -16.40 20.95 -0.39
C SER A 346 -15.19 21.91 -0.42
N CYS A 347 -15.40 23.17 -0.79
CA CYS A 347 -14.35 24.18 -0.90
C CYS A 347 -14.53 25.31 0.13
N VAL A 348 -13.45 26.04 0.37
CA VAL A 348 -13.45 27.32 1.08
C VAL A 348 -12.95 28.39 0.12
N ILE A 349 -13.75 29.43 -0.08
CA ILE A 349 -13.36 30.61 -0.85
C ILE A 349 -12.88 31.68 0.14
N ARG A 350 -11.64 32.13 -0.05
CA ARG A 350 -11.01 33.18 0.75
C ARG A 350 -10.79 34.43 -0.09
N ALA A 351 -11.07 35.59 0.49
CA ALA A 351 -10.76 36.91 -0.06
C ALA A 351 -9.73 37.62 0.83
N GLU A 352 -8.60 38.00 0.24
CA GLU A 352 -7.52 38.75 0.90
C GLU A 352 -7.27 40.06 0.16
N VAL A 353 -6.97 41.15 0.88
CA VAL A 353 -6.70 42.46 0.27
C VAL A 353 -5.23 42.79 0.37
N PHE A 354 -4.64 43.17 -0.77
CA PHE A 354 -3.24 43.56 -0.90
C PHE A 354 -3.12 44.95 -1.54
N SER A 355 -2.00 45.62 -1.28
CA SER A 355 -1.61 46.80 -2.06
C SER A 355 -1.05 46.33 -3.41
N ALA A 356 -1.42 47.00 -4.50
CA ALA A 356 -0.89 46.69 -5.83
C ALA A 356 0.64 46.85 -5.92
N LYS A 357 1.24 47.67 -5.05
CA LYS A 357 2.70 47.88 -4.96
C LYS A 357 3.42 46.74 -4.22
N ALA A 358 2.70 45.92 -3.47
CA ALA A 358 3.24 44.86 -2.62
C ALA A 358 2.40 43.58 -2.76
N LEU A 359 2.16 43.15 -4.00
CA LEU A 359 1.36 41.98 -4.30
C LEU A 359 2.22 40.70 -4.23
N PRO A 360 1.91 39.74 -3.34
CA PRO A 360 2.64 38.48 -3.27
C PRO A 360 2.39 37.62 -4.53
N PRO A 361 3.25 36.63 -4.83
CA PRO A 361 3.01 35.67 -5.92
C PRO A 361 1.61 35.05 -5.80
N CYS A 362 0.89 34.95 -6.92
CA CYS A 362 -0.46 34.36 -6.92
C CYS A 362 -0.36 32.83 -6.76
N PRO A 363 -0.96 32.24 -5.70
CA PRO A 363 -0.99 30.79 -5.53
C PRO A 363 -1.76 30.08 -6.64
N ASP A 364 -1.56 28.77 -6.77
CA ASP A 364 -2.39 27.94 -7.65
C ASP A 364 -3.87 28.05 -7.20
N ASN A 365 -4.81 27.97 -8.16
CA ASN A 365 -6.25 28.12 -7.92
C ASN A 365 -6.65 29.43 -7.20
N SER A 366 -5.94 30.53 -7.52
CA SER A 366 -6.23 31.88 -7.03
C SER A 366 -6.20 32.90 -8.16
N GLU A 367 -6.96 33.99 -8.02
CA GLU A 367 -7.06 35.04 -9.03
C GLU A 367 -7.13 36.43 -8.39
N ASP A 368 -6.44 37.40 -9.02
CA ASP A 368 -6.32 38.78 -8.53
C ASP A 368 -7.25 39.75 -9.27
N PHE A 369 -7.99 40.56 -8.52
CA PHE A 369 -8.94 41.55 -9.06
C PHE A 369 -8.68 42.95 -8.50
N ALA A 370 -8.84 43.98 -9.33
CA ALA A 370 -8.80 45.36 -8.88
C ALA A 370 -10.02 45.64 -7.99
N LEU A 371 -9.81 45.93 -6.70
CA LEU A 371 -10.89 46.04 -5.72
C LEU A 371 -11.89 47.14 -6.07
N ALA A 372 -11.41 48.29 -6.57
CA ALA A 372 -12.24 49.42 -6.97
C ALA A 372 -13.16 49.13 -8.19
N ALA A 373 -12.91 48.04 -8.92
CA ALA A 373 -13.69 47.65 -10.10
C ALA A 373 -14.79 46.62 -9.77
N LEU A 374 -14.95 46.23 -8.50
CA LEU A 374 -15.94 45.25 -8.05
C LEU A 374 -17.13 45.94 -7.38
N ALA A 375 -18.32 45.33 -7.47
CA ALA A 375 -19.55 45.83 -6.86
C ALA A 375 -19.99 44.96 -5.66
N PRO A 376 -19.57 45.26 -4.41
CA PRO A 376 -19.89 44.44 -3.24
C PRO A 376 -21.40 44.44 -2.89
N PRO A 377 -21.93 43.43 -2.19
CA PRO A 377 -21.20 42.32 -1.59
C PRO A 377 -20.77 41.30 -2.65
N LEU A 378 -19.66 40.61 -2.38
CA LEU A 378 -19.34 39.40 -3.12
C LEU A 378 -20.19 38.25 -2.61
N VAL A 379 -20.67 37.42 -3.53
CA VAL A 379 -21.50 36.26 -3.24
C VAL A 379 -20.86 35.05 -3.89
N VAL A 380 -20.72 33.98 -3.12
CA VAL A 380 -20.32 32.67 -3.61
C VAL A 380 -21.58 31.82 -3.69
N ARG A 381 -21.89 31.27 -4.86
CA ARG A 381 -23.10 30.47 -5.08
C ARG A 381 -22.88 29.30 -6.04
N PRO A 382 -23.76 28.29 -6.03
CA PRO A 382 -23.83 27.31 -7.10
C PRO A 382 -24.10 27.97 -8.46
N ARG A 383 -23.72 27.29 -9.55
CA ARG A 383 -24.06 27.76 -10.90
C ARG A 383 -25.58 27.76 -11.10
N GLN A 384 -26.07 28.72 -11.87
CA GLN A 384 -27.46 28.80 -12.29
C GLN A 384 -27.58 28.49 -13.78
N GLU A 385 -28.74 28.01 -14.21
CA GLU A 385 -29.02 27.84 -15.62
C GLU A 385 -29.02 29.19 -16.33
N GLY A 386 -28.36 29.27 -17.48
CA GLY A 386 -28.23 30.50 -18.25
C GLY A 386 -27.05 31.39 -17.86
N ASP A 387 -26.31 31.08 -16.79
CA ASP A 387 -25.12 31.85 -16.36
C ASP A 387 -24.16 32.15 -17.51
N ARG A 388 -23.73 33.41 -17.61
CA ARG A 388 -22.75 33.89 -18.60
C ARG A 388 -21.72 34.79 -17.96
N MET A 389 -20.52 34.76 -18.51
CA MET A 389 -19.45 35.69 -18.13
C MET A 389 -18.59 36.03 -19.34
N VAL A 390 -17.97 37.20 -19.35
CA VAL A 390 -16.91 37.52 -20.31
C VAL A 390 -15.60 36.95 -19.74
N PRO A 391 -15.03 35.88 -20.32
CA PRO A 391 -13.80 35.29 -19.80
C PRO A 391 -12.63 36.26 -20.00
N PHE A 392 -11.66 36.24 -19.10
CA PHE A 392 -10.48 37.09 -19.19
C PHE A 392 -9.72 36.91 -20.51
N GLY A 393 -9.39 38.03 -21.14
CA GLY A 393 -8.82 38.13 -22.48
C GLY A 393 -9.83 38.06 -23.62
N GLY A 394 -11.12 37.90 -23.32
CA GLY A 394 -12.21 37.90 -24.29
C GLY A 394 -12.98 39.21 -24.33
N SER A 395 -13.79 39.38 -25.38
CA SER A 395 -14.66 40.56 -25.57
C SER A 395 -16.15 40.23 -25.58
N SER A 396 -16.52 38.94 -25.56
CA SER A 396 -17.92 38.50 -25.66
C SER A 396 -18.33 37.52 -24.55
N PRO A 397 -19.58 37.59 -24.05
CA PRO A 397 -20.06 36.69 -23.00
C PRO A 397 -20.16 35.23 -23.47
N LYS A 398 -19.56 34.30 -22.72
CA LYS A 398 -19.69 32.85 -22.93
C LYS A 398 -20.58 32.22 -21.85
N LYS A 399 -21.30 31.16 -22.20
CA LYS A 399 -22.07 30.37 -21.23
C LYS A 399 -21.13 29.67 -20.25
N VAL A 400 -21.43 29.73 -18.96
CA VAL A 400 -20.65 29.06 -17.91
C VAL A 400 -20.58 27.56 -18.12
N SER A 401 -21.69 26.93 -18.52
CA SER A 401 -21.70 25.50 -18.86
C SER A 401 -20.72 25.14 -19.97
N ARG A 402 -20.53 26.03 -20.97
CA ARG A 402 -19.56 25.83 -22.05
C ARG A 402 -18.14 26.02 -21.54
N LEU A 403 -17.89 27.02 -20.68
CA LEU A 403 -16.57 27.21 -20.06
C LEU A 403 -16.17 26.00 -19.21
N MET A 404 -17.09 25.42 -18.45
CA MET A 404 -16.86 24.19 -17.69
C MET A 404 -16.61 22.98 -18.61
N VAL A 405 -17.28 22.89 -19.76
CA VAL A 405 -16.98 21.86 -20.78
C VAL A 405 -15.58 22.05 -21.36
N ASP A 406 -15.21 23.28 -21.73
CA ASP A 406 -13.90 23.59 -22.29
C ASP A 406 -12.77 23.39 -21.26
N ALA A 407 -13.05 23.65 -19.98
CA ALA A 407 -12.18 23.30 -18.84
C ALA A 407 -12.27 21.82 -18.44
N HIS A 408 -13.08 21.04 -19.16
CA HIS A 408 -13.29 19.60 -18.99
C HIS A 408 -13.73 19.19 -17.56
N VAL A 409 -14.50 20.04 -16.88
CA VAL A 409 -15.09 19.69 -15.59
C VAL A 409 -16.04 18.49 -15.76
N PRO A 410 -15.87 17.39 -14.99
CA PRO A 410 -16.80 16.27 -14.90
C PRO A 410 -18.25 16.71 -14.79
N ARG A 411 -19.18 16.07 -15.51
CA ARG A 411 -20.59 16.51 -15.52
C ARG A 411 -21.20 16.49 -14.12
N SER A 412 -20.84 15.49 -13.31
CA SER A 412 -21.28 15.33 -11.92
C SER A 412 -20.80 16.46 -10.99
N LEU A 413 -19.65 17.09 -11.27
CA LEU A 413 -19.10 18.17 -10.46
C LEU A 413 -19.69 19.55 -10.76
N ARG A 414 -20.18 19.77 -11.98
CA ARG A 414 -20.48 21.13 -12.48
C ARG A 414 -21.48 21.89 -11.60
N ASP A 415 -22.45 21.18 -11.04
CA ASP A 415 -23.51 21.78 -10.22
C ASP A 415 -23.04 22.17 -8.82
N TYR A 416 -21.89 21.64 -8.41
CA TYR A 416 -21.35 21.79 -7.06
C TYR A 416 -20.14 22.72 -7.01
N LEU A 417 -19.60 23.12 -8.17
CA LEU A 417 -18.52 24.11 -8.24
C LEU A 417 -19.01 25.50 -7.82
N PRO A 418 -18.24 26.21 -6.97
CA PRO A 418 -18.54 27.58 -6.62
C PRO A 418 -18.37 28.53 -7.81
N VAL A 419 -19.27 29.50 -7.87
CA VAL A 419 -19.18 30.67 -8.75
C VAL A 419 -19.12 31.89 -7.85
N VAL A 420 -18.03 32.65 -7.95
CA VAL A 420 -17.87 33.91 -7.22
C VAL A 420 -18.41 35.05 -8.09
N CYS A 421 -19.36 35.79 -7.53
CA CYS A 421 -20.05 36.89 -8.18
C CYS A 421 -19.91 38.16 -7.35
N ASP A 422 -20.01 39.31 -8.01
CA ASP A 422 -20.38 40.56 -7.36
C ASP A 422 -21.88 40.86 -7.62
N GLN A 423 -22.38 42.04 -7.25
CA GLN A 423 -23.79 42.37 -7.47
C GLN A 423 -24.22 42.36 -8.95
N ALA A 424 -23.28 42.52 -9.88
CA ALA A 424 -23.59 42.71 -11.29
C ALA A 424 -23.22 41.50 -12.14
N ASP A 425 -22.06 40.87 -11.90
CA ASP A 425 -21.50 39.85 -12.78
C ASP A 425 -20.78 38.72 -12.04
N ILE A 426 -20.58 37.61 -12.74
CA ILE A 426 -19.68 36.54 -12.34
C ILE A 426 -18.24 37.01 -12.49
N LEU A 427 -17.46 36.90 -11.41
CA LEU A 427 -16.04 37.25 -11.37
C LEU A 427 -15.14 36.05 -11.64
N TRP A 428 -15.47 34.89 -11.09
CA TRP A 428 -14.57 33.74 -11.11
C TRP A 428 -15.28 32.41 -10.90
N ILE A 429 -14.82 31.40 -11.62
CA ILE A 429 -15.16 30.00 -11.40
C ILE A 429 -13.84 29.27 -11.13
N PRO A 430 -13.60 28.79 -9.89
CA PRO A 430 -12.36 28.10 -9.53
C PRO A 430 -12.07 26.91 -10.45
N GLU A 431 -10.78 26.68 -10.70
CA GLU A 431 -10.24 25.72 -11.68
C GLU A 431 -10.68 25.89 -13.15
N VAL A 432 -11.61 26.81 -13.45
CA VAL A 432 -12.21 26.97 -14.77
C VAL A 432 -11.70 28.24 -15.44
N LYS A 433 -12.12 29.42 -14.96
CA LYS A 433 -11.76 30.71 -15.58
C LYS A 433 -12.16 31.90 -14.71
N ARG A 434 -11.31 32.94 -14.70
CA ARG A 434 -11.71 34.29 -14.25
C ARG A 434 -12.38 35.12 -15.35
N ALA A 435 -13.16 36.10 -14.92
CA ALA A 435 -13.77 37.12 -15.77
C ALA A 435 -12.75 38.18 -16.20
N GLU A 436 -13.09 38.87 -17.29
CA GLU A 436 -12.42 40.10 -17.73
C GLU A 436 -12.64 41.25 -16.74
N LYS A 437 -13.78 41.26 -16.04
CA LYS A 437 -14.10 42.23 -14.98
C LYS A 437 -13.06 42.17 -13.86
N GLY A 438 -12.74 43.33 -13.30
CA GLY A 438 -11.72 43.46 -12.26
C GLY A 438 -10.28 43.26 -12.75
N ARG A 439 -10.01 43.40 -14.06
CA ARG A 439 -8.63 43.39 -14.59
C ARG A 439 -7.77 44.46 -13.89
N LEU A 440 -6.54 44.07 -13.53
CA LEU A 440 -5.55 44.99 -13.00
C LEU A 440 -5.07 45.98 -14.08
N SER A 441 -4.88 47.23 -13.69
CA SER A 441 -4.35 48.31 -14.52
C SER A 441 -3.27 49.08 -13.77
N ALA A 442 -2.54 49.96 -14.48
CA ALA A 442 -1.55 50.84 -13.86
C ALA A 442 -2.16 51.78 -12.78
N ALA A 443 -3.47 52.01 -12.83
CA ALA A 443 -4.21 52.82 -11.85
C ALA A 443 -4.74 52.00 -10.66
N THR A 444 -4.50 50.69 -10.61
CA THR A 444 -4.99 49.85 -9.51
C THR A 444 -4.15 50.09 -8.26
N GLU A 445 -4.78 50.51 -7.16
CA GLU A 445 -4.12 50.72 -5.87
C GLU A 445 -4.29 49.54 -4.92
N GLN A 446 -5.51 48.97 -4.88
CA GLN A 446 -5.86 47.83 -4.03
C GLN A 446 -6.31 46.64 -4.87
N VAL A 447 -5.82 45.46 -4.49
CA VAL A 447 -6.10 44.18 -5.14
C VAL A 447 -6.81 43.29 -4.14
N VAL A 448 -7.92 42.67 -4.55
CA VAL A 448 -8.49 41.53 -3.83
C VAL A 448 -8.09 40.24 -4.52
N ARG A 449 -7.46 39.34 -3.76
CA ARG A 449 -7.15 37.98 -4.18
C ARG A 449 -8.26 37.07 -3.73
N LEU A 450 -8.82 36.31 -4.67
CA LEU A 450 -9.75 35.23 -4.39
C LEU A 450 -9.00 33.90 -4.50
N THR A 451 -9.05 33.08 -3.47
CA THR A 451 -8.40 31.77 -3.41
C THR A 451 -9.43 30.70 -3.09
N CYS A 452 -9.37 29.57 -3.80
CA CYS A 452 -10.24 28.42 -3.57
C CYS A 452 -9.39 27.26 -3.07
N GLY A 453 -9.57 26.93 -1.80
CA GLY A 453 -8.95 25.77 -1.16
C GLY A 453 -9.98 24.66 -0.97
N LEU A 454 -9.53 23.41 -0.92
CA LEU A 454 -10.37 22.31 -0.43
C LEU A 454 -10.58 22.48 1.08
N ARG A 455 -11.80 22.21 1.55
CA ARG A 455 -12.14 22.30 2.98
C ARG A 455 -11.34 21.26 3.75
N GLN A 456 -10.30 21.66 4.47
CA GLN A 456 -9.60 20.77 5.37
C GLN A 456 -10.59 20.33 6.46
N THR A 457 -11.00 19.05 6.42
CA THR A 457 -11.64 18.46 7.58
C THR A 457 -10.53 18.17 8.56
N CYS A 458 -10.44 18.98 9.63
CA CYS A 458 -9.61 18.62 10.77
C CYS A 458 -10.01 17.21 11.21
N ARG A 459 -9.02 16.31 11.27
CA ARG A 459 -9.11 15.12 12.11
C ARG A 459 -8.54 15.44 13.47
#